data_AF-A0AAU1H863-F1
#
_entry.id   AF-A0AAU1H863-F1
#
_cell.length_a   1.000
_cell.length_b   1.000
_cell.length_c   1.000
_cell.angle_alpha   90.00
_cell.angle_beta   90.00
_cell.angle_gamma   90.00
#
_symmetry.space_group_name_H-M   'P 1'
#
loop_
_entity.id
_entity.type
_entity.pdbx_description
1 polymer ?
#
loop_
_entity_poly.entity_id
_entity_poly.type
_entity_poly.pdbx_seq_one_letter_code
_entity_poly.pdbx_strand_id
1 'polypeptide(L)' 'MEDFEFDCWSCWETNVLQGRPKGFWTTTHYELPSQWDCWSCGADNTTPDDS' A
#
# COMPACT_ATOMS: atom_id res chain seq x y z
N MET A 1 9.58 0.62 9.85
CA MET A 1 9.02 -0.05 8.66
C MET A 1 7.58 -0.27 9.03
N GLU A 2 6.68 0.52 8.47
CA GLU A 2 5.24 0.43 8.77
C GLU A 2 4.58 -0.43 7.69
N ASP A 3 3.82 -1.41 8.15
CA ASP A 3 2.89 -2.21 7.36
C ASP A 3 1.56 -1.46 7.24
N PHE A 4 1.04 -1.42 6.02
CA PHE A 4 -0.24 -0.80 5.70
C PHE A 4 -1.15 -1.86 5.11
N GLU A 5 -2.33 -2.02 5.71
CA GLU A 5 -3.31 -3.01 5.30
C GLU A 5 -4.32 -2.37 4.34
N PHE A 6 -4.49 -2.99 3.17
CA PHE A 6 -5.46 -2.56 2.16
C PHE A 6 -6.33 -3.74 1.73
N ASP A 7 -7.63 -3.50 1.64
CA ASP A 7 -8.58 -4.50 1.15
C ASP A 7 -8.66 -4.46 -0.37
N CYS A 8 -8.65 -5.64 -0.99
CA CYS A 8 -8.80 -5.73 -2.43
C CYS A 8 -10.21 -5.35 -2.87
N TRP A 9 -10.36 -4.48 -3.86
CA TRP A 9 -11.69 -4.08 -4.36
C TRP A 9 -12.47 -5.25 -4.99
N SER A 10 -11.76 -6.26 -5.51
CA SER A 10 -12.36 -7.38 -6.24
C SER A 10 -12.73 -8.54 -5.33
N CYS A 11 -11.78 -9.05 -4.52
CA CYS A 11 -11.99 -10.22 -3.67
C CYS A 11 -12.17 -9.90 -2.18
N TRP A 12 -11.95 -8.64 -1.79
CA TRP A 12 -12.13 -8.16 -0.41
C TRP A 12 -11.15 -8.80 0.59
N GLU A 13 -10.11 -9.44 0.08
CA GLU A 13 -9.01 -9.97 0.88
C GLU A 13 -8.08 -8.83 1.31
N THR A 14 -7.60 -8.89 2.55
CA THR A 14 -6.63 -7.94 3.09
C THR A 14 -5.23 -8.22 2.56
N ASN A 15 -4.55 -7.18 2.10
CA ASN A 15 -3.21 -7.21 1.52
C ASN A 15 -2.32 -6.24 2.30
N VAL A 16 -1.14 -6.71 2.68
CA VAL A 16 -0.18 -5.92 3.47
C VAL A 16 0.87 -5.33 2.55
N LEU A 17 0.89 -4.00 2.45
CA LEU A 17 1.90 -3.25 1.71
C LEU A 17 2.93 -2.67 2.67
N GLN A 18 4.20 -2.77 2.31
CA GLN A 18 5.28 -2.21 3.10
C GLN A 18 5.62 -0.80 2.60
N GLY A 19 5.38 0.19 3.46
CA GLY A 19 5.78 1.57 3.19
C GLY A 19 7.30 1.69 3.17
N ARG A 20 7.88 2.17 2.06
CA ARG A 20 9.32 2.44 2.01
C ARG A 20 9.58 3.82 2.61
N PRO A 21 10.45 3.93 3.63
CA PRO A 21 10.76 5.22 4.21
C PRO A 21 11.53 6.06 3.18
N LYS A 22 10.97 7.21 2.79
CA LYS A 22 11.66 8.19 1.94
C LYS A 22 11.84 9.47 2.75
N GLY A 23 13.06 9.73 3.21
CA GLY A 23 13.40 11.00 3.85
C GLY A 23 14.67 10.94 4.69
N PHE A 24 15.60 11.87 4.46
CA PHE A 24 16.82 12.05 5.26
C PHE A 24 16.62 13.06 6.41
N TRP A 25 15.45 13.71 6.52
CA TRP A 25 15.15 14.68 7.57
C TRP A 25 13.67 14.63 8.02
N THR A 26 13.49 14.28 9.30
CA THR A 26 12.42 14.67 10.25
C THR A 26 10.92 14.51 9.95
N THR A 27 10.49 14.18 8.75
CA THR A 27 9.09 13.81 8.48
C THR A 27 9.09 12.44 7.83
N THR A 28 8.62 11.43 8.57
CA THR A 28 8.57 10.05 8.09
C THR A 28 7.49 9.93 7.02
N HIS A 29 7.83 10.30 5.79
CA HIS A 29 6.98 10.02 4.63
C HIS A 29 7.23 8.57 4.23
N TYR A 30 6.20 7.73 4.40
CA TYR A 30 6.17 6.40 3.83
C TYR A 30 5.59 6.50 2.43
N GLU A 31 6.40 6.17 1.42
CA GLU A 31 5.91 6.07 0.05
C GLU A 31 5.39 4.64 -0.15
N LEU A 32 4.07 4.52 -0.29
CA LEU A 32 3.42 3.28 -0.70
C LEU A 32 3.43 3.19 -2.23
N PRO A 33 3.48 1.98 -2.80
CA PRO A 33 3.33 1.81 -4.25
C PRO A 33 1.94 2.32 -4.67
N SER A 34 1.86 3.08 -5.76
CA SER A 34 0.58 3.64 -6.24
C SER A 34 -0.40 2.56 -6.70
N GLN A 35 0.11 1.43 -7.19
CA GLN A 35 -0.67 0.25 -7.59
C GLN A 35 -0.05 -1.01 -6.98
N TRP A 36 -0.89 -1.99 -6.67
CA TRP A 36 -0.48 -3.27 -6.11
C TRP A 36 -1.42 -4.40 -6.55
N ASP A 37 -0.82 -5.55 -6.84
CA ASP A 37 -1.56 -6.77 -7.17
C ASP A 37 -2.03 -7.48 -5.91
N CYS A 38 -3.29 -7.90 -5.89
CA CYS A 38 -3.81 -8.70 -4.81
C CYS A 38 -3.15 -10.09 -4.81
N TRP A 39 -2.61 -10.52 -3.66
CA TRP A 39 -1.97 -11.82 -3.53
C TRP A 39 -2.94 -13.00 -3.73
N SER A 40 -4.23 -12.79 -3.44
CA SER A 40 -5.26 -13.84 -3.46
C SER A 40 -5.90 -14.00 -4.85
N CYS A 41 -6.34 -12.91 -5.48
CA CYS A 41 -7.03 -12.95 -6.78
C CYS A 41 -6.22 -12.42 -7.97
N GLY A 42 -5.07 -11.78 -7.75
CA GLY A 42 -4.28 -11.15 -8.80
C GLY A 42 -4.91 -9.90 -9.43
N ALA A 43 -5.92 -9.31 -8.79
CA ALA A 43 -6.50 -8.05 -9.26
C ALA A 43 -5.54 -6.88 -8.99
N ASP A 44 -5.44 -5.95 -9.94
CA ASP A 44 -4.75 -4.68 -9.75
C ASP A 44 -5.59 -3.75 -8.86
N ASN A 45 -4.97 -3.22 -7.82
CA ASN A 45 -5.58 -2.29 -6.87
C ASN A 45 -4.76 -1.00 -6.86
N THR A 46 -5.43 0.14 -6.69
CA THR A 46 -4.79 1.44 -6.54
C THR A 46 -4.78 1.83 -5.07
N THR A 47 -3.62 2.21 -4.55
CA THR A 47 -3.52 2.74 -3.19
C THR A 47 -4.22 4.09 -3.16
N PRO A 48 -5.20 4.30 -2.26
CA PRO A 48 -5.85 5.60 -2.16
C PRO A 48 -4.81 6.67 -1.77
N ASP A 49 -4.68 7.69 -2.62
CA ASP A 49 -3.84 8.86 -2.35
C ASP A 49 -4.54 9.68 -1.26
N ASP A 50 -3.89 9.83 -0.11
CA ASP A 50 -4.37 10.66 1.00
C ASP A 50 -4.42 12.12 0.50
N SER A 51 -5.61 12.55 0.10
CA SER A 51 -5.87 13.82 -0.59
C SER A 51 -6.36 14.90 0.36
#